data_AF-A0A946R887-F1
#
_entry.id   AF-A0A946R887-F1
#
_cell.length_a   1.000
_cell.length_b   1.000
_cell.length_c   1.000
_cell.angle_alpha   90.00
_cell.angle_beta   90.00
_cell.angle_gamma   90.00
#
_symmetry.space_group_name_H-M   'P 1'
#
loop_
_entity.id
_entity.type
_entity.pdbx_description
1 polymer ?
#
loop_
_entity_poly.entity_id
_entity_poly.type
_entity_poly.pdbx_seq_one_letter_code
_entity_poly.pdbx_strand_id
1 'polypeptide(L)'
;MTQRQRYLAWIQKVTESIAMDVVGVTIVVTASLAMGYHLTVINGLPIGVMSTVGAAFSMMATRLVTKRNNTGNLIGILTTVNTAFVDYYLGNQAAMLTYPISFLGNMLSYAMWKRRKERTPRKLDSIYFINTSIACVLAFGLNYVGFTDFLSRGLNPDDMAKFYVTTAITCITFSGTLNMPRMYADSWAFWQSYNVLKLYQNVLFGNVAYVAKYIFYLFNALFAWIVWHKVRREAEVEPINDQSLSK
;
A
#
# COMPACT_ATOMS: atom_id res chain seq x y z
N MET A 1 -11.92 -18.00 27.48
CA MET A 1 -11.72 -16.98 26.42
C MET A 1 -12.88 -15.99 26.47
N THR A 2 -12.61 -14.69 26.61
CA THR A 2 -13.65 -13.64 26.67
C THR A 2 -14.32 -13.45 25.31
N GLN A 3 -15.53 -12.88 25.28
CA GLN A 3 -16.25 -12.60 24.02
C GLN A 3 -15.41 -11.72 23.07
N ARG A 4 -14.72 -10.70 23.61
CA ARG A 4 -13.76 -9.86 22.87
C ARG A 4 -12.63 -10.68 22.24
N GLN A 5 -12.05 -11.63 22.97
CA GLN A 5 -11.00 -12.51 22.45
C GLN A 5 -11.50 -13.40 21.31
N ARG A 6 -12.74 -13.91 21.40
CA ARG A 6 -13.37 -14.69 20.32
C ARG A 6 -13.55 -13.86 19.05
N TYR A 7 -14.04 -12.62 19.16
CA TYR A 7 -14.18 -11.72 18.01
C TYR A 7 -12.83 -11.39 17.37
N LEU A 8 -11.81 -11.06 18.16
CA LEU A 8 -10.47 -10.76 17.65
C LEU A 8 -9.83 -11.97 16.94
N ALA A 9 -10.02 -13.19 17.48
CA ALA A 9 -9.56 -14.41 16.83
C ALA A 9 -10.30 -14.68 15.52
N TRP A 10 -11.62 -14.44 15.48
CA TRP A 10 -12.40 -14.57 14.26
C TRP A 10 -11.96 -13.56 13.18
N ILE A 11 -11.79 -12.29 13.54
CA ILE A 11 -11.29 -11.25 12.61
C ILE A 11 -9.95 -11.67 12.05
N GLN A 12 -9.02 -12.14 12.89
CA GLN A 12 -7.73 -12.64 12.42
C GLN A 12 -7.90 -13.82 11.44
N LYS A 13 -8.71 -14.83 11.80
CA LYS A 13 -8.95 -16.00 10.95
C LYS A 13 -9.47 -15.60 9.57
N VAL A 14 -10.43 -14.67 9.50
CA VAL A 14 -10.96 -14.15 8.23
C VAL A 14 -9.87 -13.38 7.48
N THR A 15 -9.23 -12.43 8.16
CA THR A 15 -8.19 -11.55 7.59
C THR A 15 -7.01 -12.33 7.04
N GLU A 16 -6.69 -13.49 7.60
CA GLU A 16 -5.55 -14.31 7.17
C GLU A 16 -5.96 -15.48 6.26
N SER A 17 -7.24 -15.61 5.94
CA SER A 17 -7.75 -16.67 5.08
C SER A 17 -7.35 -16.52 3.62
N ILE A 18 -7.23 -17.67 2.92
CA ILE A 18 -7.09 -17.75 1.47
C ILE A 18 -8.38 -17.28 0.78
N ALA A 19 -9.54 -17.54 1.38
CA ALA A 19 -10.83 -17.10 0.85
C ALA A 19 -10.87 -15.57 0.64
N MET A 20 -10.37 -14.79 1.59
CA MET A 20 -10.26 -13.33 1.44
C MET A 20 -9.28 -12.90 0.35
N ASP A 21 -8.25 -13.71 0.05
CA ASP A 21 -7.36 -13.44 -1.08
C ASP A 21 -8.08 -13.65 -2.41
N VAL A 22 -8.78 -14.78 -2.54
CA VAL A 22 -9.57 -15.14 -3.73
C VAL A 22 -10.67 -14.11 -3.97
N VAL A 23 -11.40 -13.70 -2.92
CA VAL A 23 -12.43 -12.66 -3.00
C VAL A 23 -11.84 -11.35 -3.52
N GLY A 24 -10.71 -10.91 -2.97
CA GLY A 24 -10.03 -9.69 -3.44
C GLY A 24 -9.74 -9.75 -4.93
N VAL A 25 -9.00 -10.76 -5.38
CA VAL A 25 -8.63 -10.95 -6.80
C VAL A 25 -9.85 -11.04 -7.71
N THR A 26 -10.86 -11.83 -7.31
CA THR A 26 -12.08 -12.03 -8.09
C THR A 26 -12.85 -10.73 -8.29
N ILE A 27 -12.94 -9.87 -7.26
CA ILE A 27 -13.63 -8.57 -7.35
C ILE A 27 -13.01 -7.69 -8.43
N VAL A 28 -11.68 -7.56 -8.46
CA VAL A 28 -11.00 -6.70 -9.45
C VAL A 28 -11.14 -7.24 -10.87
N VAL A 29 -10.90 -8.54 -11.05
CA VAL A 29 -10.98 -9.16 -12.37
C VAL A 29 -12.41 -9.06 -12.90
N THR A 30 -13.40 -9.42 -12.07
CA THR A 30 -14.81 -9.39 -12.48
C THR A 30 -15.29 -7.98 -12.75
N ALA A 31 -14.93 -6.99 -11.91
CA ALA A 31 -15.30 -5.60 -12.15
C ALA A 31 -14.71 -5.07 -13.47
N SER A 32 -13.45 -5.40 -13.76
CA SER A 32 -12.81 -4.98 -15.02
C SER A 32 -13.41 -5.67 -16.25
N LEU A 33 -13.76 -6.95 -16.16
CA LEU A 33 -14.42 -7.68 -17.23
C LEU A 33 -15.84 -7.17 -17.47
N ALA A 34 -16.64 -7.07 -16.42
CA ALA A 34 -18.05 -6.64 -16.49
C ALA A 34 -18.21 -5.21 -17.02
N MET A 35 -17.28 -4.32 -16.68
CA MET A 35 -17.30 -2.92 -17.13
C MET A 35 -16.51 -2.68 -18.43
N GLY A 36 -16.00 -3.74 -19.08
CA GLY A 36 -15.22 -3.64 -20.32
C GLY A 36 -13.86 -2.94 -20.17
N TYR A 37 -13.44 -2.60 -18.95
CA TYR A 37 -12.23 -1.79 -18.70
C TYR A 37 -10.94 -2.47 -19.20
N HIS A 38 -10.88 -3.80 -19.15
CA HIS A 38 -9.75 -4.58 -19.69
C HIS A 38 -9.46 -4.31 -21.18
N LEU A 39 -10.44 -3.82 -21.95
CA LEU A 39 -10.29 -3.46 -23.36
C LEU A 39 -9.67 -2.07 -23.58
N THR A 40 -9.41 -1.31 -22.51
CA THR A 40 -8.87 0.04 -22.60
C THR A 40 -7.46 0.03 -23.19
N VAL A 41 -7.27 0.73 -24.31
CA VAL A 41 -5.97 0.93 -24.97
C VAL A 41 -5.67 2.43 -25.00
N ILE A 42 -4.47 2.82 -24.56
CA ILE A 42 -3.99 4.21 -24.58
C ILE A 42 -2.63 4.20 -25.28
N ASN A 43 -2.47 5.02 -26.32
CA ASN A 43 -1.25 5.11 -27.11
C ASN A 43 -0.73 3.74 -27.61
N GLY A 44 -1.65 2.86 -28.01
CA GLY A 44 -1.33 1.50 -28.47
C GLY A 44 -0.98 0.50 -27.36
N LEU A 45 -0.94 0.93 -26.09
CA LEU A 45 -0.65 0.06 -24.95
C LEU A 45 -1.95 -0.46 -24.29
N PRO A 46 -2.01 -1.74 -23.90
CA PRO A 46 -3.19 -2.36 -23.29
C PRO A 46 -3.34 -1.99 -21.81
N ILE A 47 -3.55 -0.69 -21.52
CA ILE A 47 -3.63 -0.15 -20.15
C ILE A 47 -4.72 -0.84 -19.31
N GLY A 48 -5.84 -1.22 -19.92
CA GLY A 48 -6.91 -1.96 -19.27
C GLY A 48 -6.43 -3.29 -18.69
N VAL A 49 -5.72 -4.08 -19.49
CA VAL A 49 -5.13 -5.37 -19.07
C VAL A 49 -4.04 -5.14 -18.02
N MET A 50 -3.10 -4.21 -18.28
CA MET A 50 -2.01 -3.89 -17.35
C MET A 50 -2.54 -3.46 -15.97
N SER A 51 -3.59 -2.64 -15.95
CA SER A 51 -4.23 -2.19 -14.71
C SER A 51 -4.96 -3.33 -14.00
N THR A 52 -5.68 -4.18 -14.74
CA THR A 52 -6.43 -5.32 -14.16
C THR A 52 -5.50 -6.34 -13.54
N VAL A 53 -4.49 -6.80 -14.28
CA VAL A 53 -3.49 -7.74 -13.81
C VAL A 53 -2.67 -7.12 -12.67
N GLY A 54 -2.22 -5.87 -12.85
CA GLY A 54 -1.50 -5.13 -11.83
C GLY A 54 -2.27 -4.98 -10.54
N ALA A 55 -3.57 -4.70 -10.61
CA ALA A 55 -4.44 -4.62 -9.46
C ALA A 55 -4.59 -5.96 -8.74
N ALA A 56 -4.76 -7.07 -9.48
CA ALA A 56 -4.81 -8.41 -8.90
C ALA A 56 -3.54 -8.77 -8.13
N PHE A 57 -2.35 -8.56 -8.73
CA PHE A 57 -1.08 -8.80 -8.06
C PHE A 57 -0.84 -7.84 -6.90
N SER A 58 -1.18 -6.55 -7.06
CA SER A 58 -1.07 -5.56 -5.98
C SER A 58 -1.91 -6.00 -4.78
N MET A 59 -3.13 -6.50 -5.02
CA MET A 59 -3.96 -7.01 -3.93
C MET A 59 -3.32 -8.18 -3.23
N MET A 60 -2.79 -9.15 -3.98
CA MET A 60 -2.05 -10.25 -3.38
C MET A 60 -0.85 -9.76 -2.55
N ALA A 61 -0.13 -8.74 -3.02
CA ALA A 61 0.94 -8.11 -2.25
C ALA A 61 0.42 -7.58 -0.90
N THR A 62 -0.61 -6.74 -0.91
CA THR A 62 -1.20 -6.15 0.30
C THR A 62 -1.77 -7.20 1.25
N ARG A 63 -2.41 -8.24 0.71
CA ARG A 63 -2.95 -9.38 1.49
C ARG A 63 -1.85 -10.17 2.20
N LEU A 64 -0.77 -10.46 1.50
CA LEU A 64 0.38 -11.17 2.09
C LEU A 64 1.10 -10.30 3.12
N VAL A 65 1.27 -9.00 2.85
CA VAL A 65 1.79 -8.04 3.85
C VAL A 65 0.90 -8.01 5.08
N THR A 66 -0.43 -7.99 4.93
CA THR A 66 -1.40 -8.05 6.05
C THR A 66 -1.16 -9.29 6.93
N LYS A 67 -0.86 -10.43 6.30
CA LYS A 67 -0.47 -11.70 6.95
C LYS A 67 0.98 -11.73 7.46
N ARG A 68 1.70 -10.60 7.36
CA ARG A 68 3.12 -10.46 7.71
C ARG A 68 4.02 -11.43 6.93
N ASN A 69 3.57 -11.82 5.73
CA ASN A 69 4.30 -12.67 4.81
C ASN A 69 5.13 -11.80 3.84
N ASN A 70 6.45 -12.02 3.84
CA ASN A 70 7.39 -11.20 3.09
C ASN A 70 7.28 -11.37 1.57
N THR A 71 6.67 -12.43 1.07
CA THR A 71 6.32 -12.57 -0.36
C THR A 71 5.45 -11.40 -0.82
N GLY A 72 4.66 -10.81 0.07
CA GLY A 72 3.90 -9.60 -0.24
C GLY A 72 4.78 -8.42 -0.63
N ASN A 73 5.89 -8.18 0.08
CA ASN A 73 6.84 -7.13 -0.29
C ASN A 73 7.53 -7.43 -1.63
N LEU A 74 7.83 -8.69 -1.92
CA LEU A 74 8.41 -9.11 -3.20
C LEU A 74 7.46 -8.82 -4.38
N ILE A 75 6.19 -9.20 -4.26
CA ILE A 75 5.17 -8.86 -5.28
C ILE A 75 4.97 -7.33 -5.35
N GLY A 76 5.10 -6.64 -4.21
CA GLY A 76 5.08 -5.18 -4.12
C GLY A 76 6.13 -4.51 -5.03
N ILE A 77 7.35 -5.03 -5.08
CA ILE A 77 8.42 -4.53 -5.97
C ILE A 77 7.96 -4.59 -7.44
N LEU A 78 7.47 -5.75 -7.88
CA LEU A 78 7.04 -5.97 -9.27
C LEU A 78 5.82 -5.11 -9.63
N THR A 79 4.84 -5.05 -8.74
CA THR A 79 3.60 -4.29 -8.97
C THR A 79 3.83 -2.79 -8.96
N THR A 80 4.85 -2.30 -8.24
CA THR A 80 5.23 -0.88 -8.27
C THR A 80 5.64 -0.45 -9.67
N VAL A 81 6.40 -1.29 -10.40
CA VAL A 81 6.79 -1.01 -11.78
C VAL A 81 5.56 -0.90 -12.68
N ASN A 82 4.68 -1.91 -12.66
CA ASN A 82 3.44 -1.87 -13.45
C ASN A 82 2.57 -0.65 -13.12
N THR A 83 2.45 -0.33 -11.82
CA THR A 83 1.64 0.81 -11.37
C THR A 83 2.23 2.14 -11.84
N ALA A 84 3.56 2.29 -11.88
CA ALA A 84 4.22 3.48 -12.42
C ALA A 84 3.82 3.73 -13.88
N PHE A 85 3.88 2.68 -14.72
CA PHE A 85 3.46 2.76 -16.12
C PHE A 85 1.96 3.10 -16.24
N VAL A 86 1.08 2.36 -15.55
CA VAL A 86 -0.37 2.59 -15.61
C VAL A 86 -0.74 4.01 -15.15
N ASP A 87 -0.21 4.46 -14.01
CA ASP A 87 -0.51 5.80 -13.48
C ASP A 87 0.02 6.89 -14.43
N TYR A 88 1.20 6.73 -15.02
CA TYR A 88 1.78 7.69 -15.97
C TYR A 88 0.90 7.85 -17.22
N TYR A 89 0.52 6.75 -17.86
CA TYR A 89 -0.32 6.77 -19.06
C TYR A 89 -1.76 7.22 -18.79
N LEU A 90 -2.22 7.17 -17.53
CA LEU A 90 -3.49 7.75 -17.08
C LEU A 90 -3.39 9.23 -16.68
N GLY A 91 -2.21 9.86 -16.86
CA GLY A 91 -2.02 11.30 -16.69
C GLY A 91 -1.32 11.71 -15.40
N ASN A 92 -0.82 10.78 -14.58
CA ASN A 92 0.06 11.12 -13.46
C ASN A 92 1.50 11.36 -13.94
N GLN A 93 1.78 12.59 -14.35
CA GLN A 93 3.09 12.99 -14.90
C GLN A 93 4.25 12.78 -13.90
N ALA A 94 3.98 12.85 -12.59
CA ALA A 94 4.99 12.63 -11.55
C ALA A 94 5.27 11.14 -11.28
N ALA A 95 4.55 10.20 -11.91
CA ALA A 95 4.69 8.77 -11.62
C ALA A 95 6.12 8.27 -11.86
N MET A 96 6.76 8.69 -12.95
CA MET A 96 8.13 8.26 -13.27
C MET A 96 9.19 8.76 -12.27
N LEU A 97 8.91 9.85 -11.55
CA LEU A 97 9.80 10.39 -10.50
C LEU A 97 9.53 9.78 -9.13
N THR A 98 8.25 9.52 -8.82
CA THR A 98 7.81 9.15 -7.47
C THR A 98 7.85 7.63 -7.22
N TYR A 99 7.51 6.81 -8.22
CA TYR A 99 7.49 5.36 -8.08
C TYR A 99 8.87 4.71 -7.81
N PRO A 100 10.01 5.22 -8.31
CA PRO A 100 11.34 4.74 -7.92
C PRO A 100 11.57 4.72 -6.39
N ILE A 101 11.07 5.72 -5.65
CA ILE A 101 11.17 5.74 -4.19
C ILE A 101 10.35 4.61 -3.57
N SER A 102 9.13 4.38 -4.08
CA SER A 102 8.29 3.27 -3.62
C SER A 102 8.91 1.91 -3.93
N PHE A 103 9.56 1.78 -5.09
CA PHE A 103 10.26 0.58 -5.51
C PHE A 103 11.41 0.25 -4.54
N LEU A 104 12.25 1.24 -4.23
CA LEU A 104 13.35 1.09 -3.28
C LEU A 104 12.85 0.80 -1.86
N GLY A 105 11.77 1.45 -1.40
CA GLY A 105 11.21 1.17 -0.08
C GLY A 105 10.60 -0.24 0.03
N ASN A 106 9.99 -0.75 -1.04
CA ASN A 106 9.53 -2.14 -1.12
C ASN A 106 10.71 -3.13 -1.12
N MET A 107 11.80 -2.83 -1.83
CA MET A 107 13.04 -3.62 -1.77
C MET A 107 13.64 -3.65 -0.36
N LEU A 108 13.70 -2.50 0.30
CA LEU A 108 14.20 -2.40 1.67
C LEU A 108 13.31 -3.19 2.64
N SER A 109 11.99 -3.09 2.50
CA SER A 109 11.03 -3.85 3.29
C SER A 109 11.26 -5.35 3.13
N TYR A 110 11.38 -5.82 1.87
CA TYR A 110 11.68 -7.21 1.58
C TYR A 110 13.00 -7.68 2.20
N ALA A 111 14.08 -6.91 2.02
CA ALA A 111 15.40 -7.25 2.54
C ALA A 111 15.42 -7.32 4.08
N MET A 112 14.82 -6.34 4.75
CA MET A 112 14.77 -6.30 6.21
C MET A 112 13.89 -7.40 6.80
N TRP A 113 12.71 -7.65 6.21
CA TRP A 113 11.80 -8.70 6.68
C TRP A 113 12.33 -10.11 6.40
N LYS A 114 13.21 -10.29 5.41
CA LYS A 114 13.91 -11.56 5.15
C LYS A 114 14.88 -11.90 6.29
N ARG A 115 15.49 -10.89 6.92
CA ARG A 115 16.45 -11.05 8.03
C ARG A 115 15.79 -11.19 9.41
N ARG A 116 14.48 -10.89 9.53
CA ARG A 116 13.73 -11.02 10.79
C ARG A 116 13.19 -12.43 10.98
N LYS A 117 13.52 -13.07 12.11
CA LYS A 117 12.95 -14.35 12.55
C LYS A 117 11.46 -14.20 12.89
N GLU A 118 11.14 -13.21 13.71
CA GLU A 118 9.77 -12.84 14.06
C GLU A 118 9.36 -11.53 13.43
N ARG A 119 8.15 -11.51 12.87
CA ARG A 119 7.58 -10.37 12.14
C ARG A 119 6.46 -9.73 12.96
N THR A 120 6.78 -9.43 14.21
CA THR A 120 5.85 -8.83 15.17
C THR A 120 5.72 -7.33 14.91
N PRO A 121 4.49 -6.79 14.76
CA PRO A 121 4.28 -5.36 14.58
C PRO A 121 4.70 -4.53 15.79
N ARG A 122 4.98 -3.24 15.57
CA ARG A 122 5.52 -2.33 16.60
C ARG A 122 4.58 -1.14 16.88
N LYS A 123 4.77 -0.49 18.02
CA LYS A 123 4.22 0.84 18.32
C LYS A 123 5.01 1.91 17.58
N LEU A 124 4.37 3.04 17.30
CA LEU A 124 5.04 4.22 16.74
C LEU A 124 6.17 4.67 17.68
N ASP A 125 7.29 5.06 17.09
CA ASP A 125 8.45 5.64 17.76
C ASP A 125 8.93 6.87 16.97
N SER A 126 9.94 7.58 17.45
CA SER A 126 10.45 8.78 16.79
C SER A 126 10.92 8.53 15.35
N ILE A 127 11.41 7.32 15.04
CA ILE A 127 11.86 6.96 13.69
C ILE A 127 10.69 6.96 12.70
N TYR A 128 9.49 6.58 13.15
CA TYR A 128 8.29 6.68 12.32
C TYR A 128 8.06 8.10 11.82
N PHE A 129 8.14 9.06 12.74
CA PHE A 129 7.90 10.47 12.44
C PHE A 129 9.04 11.05 11.59
N ILE A 130 10.30 10.69 11.86
CA ILE A 130 11.44 11.09 11.03
C ILE A 130 11.26 10.60 9.59
N ASN A 131 10.96 9.31 9.40
CA ASN A 131 10.72 8.74 8.07
C ASN A 131 9.52 9.39 7.38
N THR A 132 8.47 9.72 8.14
CA THR A 132 7.29 10.43 7.62
C THR A 132 7.65 11.86 7.18
N SER A 133 8.45 12.59 7.95
CA SER A 133 8.92 13.92 7.56
C SER A 133 9.78 13.86 6.29
N ILE A 134 10.73 12.91 6.22
CA ILE A 134 11.54 12.66 5.02
C ILE A 134 10.63 12.33 3.83
N ALA A 135 9.65 11.45 4.02
CA ALA A 135 8.67 11.09 3.00
C ALA A 135 7.93 12.30 2.46
N CYS A 136 7.48 13.22 3.32
CA CYS A 136 6.71 14.38 2.87
C CYS A 136 7.58 15.45 2.21
N VAL A 137 8.84 15.61 2.62
CA VAL A 137 9.83 16.43 1.90
C VAL A 137 10.13 15.86 0.52
N LEU A 138 10.38 14.56 0.42
CA LEU A 138 10.60 13.88 -0.87
C LEU A 138 9.37 13.96 -1.77
N ALA A 139 8.18 13.75 -1.20
CA ALA A 139 6.91 13.86 -1.92
C ALA A 139 6.73 15.27 -2.51
N PHE A 140 6.94 16.31 -1.70
CA PHE A 140 6.85 17.69 -2.18
C PHE A 140 7.89 17.97 -3.26
N GLY A 141 9.16 17.65 -3.01
CA GLY A 141 10.26 17.93 -3.95
C GLY A 141 10.08 17.23 -5.30
N LEU A 142 9.77 15.93 -5.31
CA LEU A 142 9.62 15.17 -6.56
C LEU A 142 8.38 15.57 -7.35
N ASN A 143 7.25 15.82 -6.67
CA ASN A 143 6.07 16.33 -7.36
C ASN A 143 6.30 17.75 -7.88
N TYR A 144 7.01 18.60 -7.14
CA TYR A 144 7.31 19.95 -7.59
C TYR A 144 8.13 19.92 -8.89
N VAL A 145 9.19 19.10 -8.93
CA VAL A 145 9.98 18.86 -10.14
C VAL A 145 9.11 18.33 -11.29
N GLY A 146 8.22 17.37 -11.03
CA GLY A 146 7.32 16.83 -12.06
C GLY A 146 6.33 17.86 -12.62
N PHE A 147 5.68 18.63 -11.76
CA PHE A 147 4.65 19.62 -12.14
C PHE A 147 5.23 20.94 -12.71
N THR A 148 6.54 21.13 -12.61
CA THR A 148 7.29 22.25 -13.21
C THR A 148 8.00 21.86 -14.51
N ASP A 149 7.66 20.69 -15.06
CA ASP A 149 8.32 20.11 -16.24
C ASP A 149 9.85 20.10 -16.07
N PHE A 150 10.30 19.43 -15.01
CA PHE A 150 11.71 19.34 -14.62
C PHE A 150 12.36 20.72 -14.34
N LEU A 151 11.64 21.59 -13.63
CA LEU A 151 12.06 22.95 -13.27
C LEU A 151 12.25 23.89 -14.48
N SER A 152 11.85 23.48 -15.69
CA SER A 152 11.93 24.32 -16.89
C SER A 152 10.93 25.48 -16.88
N ARG A 153 9.85 25.36 -16.08
CA ARG A 153 8.83 26.40 -15.88
C ARG A 153 8.41 26.51 -14.43
N GLY A 154 7.73 27.61 -14.10
CA GLY A 154 7.02 27.74 -12.83
C GLY A 154 5.83 26.78 -12.72
N LEU A 155 5.31 26.63 -11.49
CA LEU A 155 4.08 25.88 -11.26
C LEU A 155 2.90 26.66 -11.88
N ASN A 156 2.18 26.01 -12.80
CA ASN A 156 1.02 26.62 -13.45
C ASN A 156 -0.14 26.76 -12.42
N PRO A 157 -0.78 27.94 -12.30
CA PRO A 157 -1.98 28.12 -11.49
C PRO A 157 -3.05 27.03 -11.70
N ASP A 158 -3.25 26.57 -12.93
CA ASP A 158 -4.26 25.56 -13.28
C ASP A 158 -3.93 24.15 -12.75
N ASP A 159 -2.65 23.90 -12.43
CA ASP A 159 -2.19 22.61 -11.92
C ASP A 159 -2.02 22.57 -10.40
N MET A 160 -2.21 23.71 -9.71
CA MET A 160 -2.03 23.85 -8.26
C MET A 160 -2.79 22.79 -7.44
N ALA A 161 -4.06 22.57 -7.76
CA ALA A 161 -4.88 21.59 -7.07
C ALA A 161 -4.37 20.16 -7.28
N LYS A 162 -4.01 19.80 -8.53
CA LYS A 162 -3.45 18.49 -8.87
C LYS A 162 -2.10 18.27 -8.17
N PHE A 163 -1.27 19.30 -8.11
CA PHE A 163 0.01 19.28 -7.41
C PHE A 163 -0.17 18.98 -5.92
N TYR A 164 -1.03 19.71 -5.21
CA TYR A 164 -1.22 19.50 -3.77
C TYR A 164 -1.85 18.14 -3.46
N VAL A 165 -2.87 17.72 -4.22
CA VAL A 165 -3.51 16.41 -4.02
C VAL A 165 -2.52 15.27 -4.28
N THR A 166 -1.77 15.34 -5.39
CA THR A 166 -0.76 14.32 -5.72
C THR A 166 0.36 14.30 -4.68
N THR A 167 0.80 15.47 -4.21
CA THR A 167 1.80 15.59 -3.14
C THR A 167 1.32 14.98 -1.83
N ALA A 168 0.08 15.25 -1.42
CA ALA A 168 -0.50 14.65 -0.22
C ALA A 168 -0.59 13.13 -0.32
N ILE A 169 -1.09 12.60 -1.44
CA ILE A 169 -1.14 11.16 -1.73
C ILE A 169 0.27 10.55 -1.68
N THR A 170 1.25 11.22 -2.29
CA THR A 170 2.65 10.76 -2.33
C THR A 170 3.28 10.77 -0.94
N CYS A 171 3.06 11.81 -0.12
CA CYS A 171 3.54 11.92 1.26
C CYS A 171 3.02 10.75 2.11
N ILE A 172 1.73 10.42 2.03
CA ILE A 172 1.15 9.27 2.75
C ILE A 172 1.74 7.96 2.23
N THR A 173 1.86 7.79 0.91
CA THR A 173 2.41 6.56 0.30
C THR A 173 3.86 6.34 0.72
N PHE A 174 4.70 7.38 0.63
CA PHE A 174 6.11 7.30 1.02
C PHE A 174 6.25 7.06 2.51
N SER A 175 5.44 7.72 3.35
CA SER A 175 5.44 7.48 4.80
C SER A 175 5.16 6.01 5.09
N GLY A 176 4.14 5.43 4.46
CA GLY A 176 3.84 4.00 4.56
C GLY A 176 5.03 3.16 4.11
N THR A 177 5.49 3.34 2.88
CA THR A 177 6.55 2.54 2.23
C THR A 177 7.89 2.59 2.97
N LEU A 178 8.32 3.76 3.45
CA LEU A 178 9.58 3.90 4.20
C LEU A 178 9.48 3.34 5.62
N ASN A 179 8.27 3.24 6.18
CA ASN A 179 8.04 2.70 7.53
C ASN A 179 7.66 1.20 7.55
N MET A 180 7.23 0.63 6.41
CA MET A 180 6.96 -0.81 6.28
C MET A 180 8.11 -1.73 6.75
N PRO A 181 9.40 -1.43 6.52
CA PRO A 181 10.50 -2.28 7.01
C PRO A 181 10.54 -2.45 8.54
N ARG A 182 9.90 -1.53 9.28
CA ARG A 182 9.83 -1.50 10.75
C ARG A 182 8.52 -2.04 11.32
N MET A 183 7.53 -2.33 10.48
CA MET A 183 6.29 -3.02 10.84
C MET A 183 5.40 -2.29 11.87
N TYR A 184 5.20 -0.98 11.74
CA TYR A 184 4.31 -0.28 12.67
C TYR A 184 2.84 -0.68 12.47
N ALA A 185 2.16 -1.07 13.56
CA ALA A 185 0.75 -1.45 13.50
C ALA A 185 -0.16 -0.30 13.05
N ASP A 186 0.17 0.92 13.48
CA ASP A 186 -0.61 2.11 13.19
C ASP A 186 -0.44 2.63 11.75
N SER A 187 0.53 2.11 10.98
CA SER A 187 0.66 2.44 9.54
C SER A 187 -0.59 2.09 8.74
N TRP A 188 -1.37 1.09 9.17
CA TRP A 188 -2.63 0.73 8.52
C TRP A 188 -3.71 1.83 8.62
N ALA A 189 -3.66 2.69 9.64
CA ALA A 189 -4.55 3.86 9.72
C ALA A 189 -4.20 4.89 8.63
N PHE A 190 -2.91 5.08 8.34
CA PHE A 190 -2.47 5.95 7.25
C PHE A 190 -2.79 5.34 5.88
N TRP A 191 -2.65 4.02 5.74
CA TRP A 191 -3.12 3.31 4.54
C TRP A 191 -4.62 3.48 4.32
N GLN A 192 -5.44 3.58 5.38
CA GLN A 192 -6.86 3.89 5.26
C GLN A 192 -7.07 5.25 4.56
N SER A 193 -6.41 6.31 5.03
CA SER A 193 -6.49 7.65 4.41
C SER A 193 -6.01 7.64 2.97
N TYR A 194 -4.90 6.95 2.69
CA TYR A 194 -4.39 6.76 1.34
C TYR A 194 -5.41 6.07 0.41
N ASN A 195 -6.06 5.00 0.89
CA ASN A 195 -7.02 4.24 0.10
C ASN A 195 -8.25 5.07 -0.27
N VAL A 196 -8.71 5.97 0.62
CA VAL A 196 -9.79 6.92 0.32
C VAL A 196 -9.37 7.87 -0.80
N LEU A 197 -8.20 8.48 -0.68
CA LEU A 197 -7.71 9.43 -1.69
C LEU A 197 -7.45 8.76 -3.04
N LYS A 198 -6.89 7.54 -3.04
CA LYS A 198 -6.68 6.79 -4.29
C LYS A 198 -8.00 6.29 -4.89
N LEU A 199 -9.00 5.95 -4.09
CA LEU A 199 -10.32 5.63 -4.61
C LEU A 199 -10.87 6.83 -5.39
N TYR A 200 -10.84 8.02 -4.78
CA TYR A 200 -11.24 9.26 -5.45
C TYR A 200 -10.43 9.53 -6.72
N GLN A 201 -9.10 9.45 -6.65
CA GLN A 201 -8.22 9.63 -7.81
C GLN A 201 -8.55 8.66 -8.96
N ASN A 202 -8.83 7.40 -8.66
CA ASN A 202 -9.10 6.41 -9.72
C ASN A 202 -10.51 6.52 -10.29
N VAL A 203 -11.48 7.06 -9.54
CA VAL A 203 -12.76 7.49 -10.11
C VAL A 203 -12.52 8.62 -11.11
N LEU A 204 -11.71 9.63 -10.77
CA LEU A 204 -11.38 10.72 -11.69
C LEU A 204 -10.66 10.25 -12.95
N PHE A 205 -9.75 9.29 -12.83
CA PHE A 205 -8.98 8.76 -13.96
C PHE A 205 -9.71 7.64 -14.73
N GLY A 206 -10.94 7.30 -14.34
CA GLY A 206 -11.73 6.25 -14.99
C GLY A 206 -11.14 4.83 -14.86
N ASN A 207 -10.23 4.61 -13.90
CA ASN A 207 -9.56 3.32 -13.73
C ASN A 207 -10.40 2.36 -12.88
N VAL A 208 -11.35 1.67 -13.52
CA VAL A 208 -12.31 0.77 -12.87
C VAL A 208 -11.61 -0.33 -12.07
N ALA A 209 -10.55 -0.94 -12.61
CA ALA A 209 -9.81 -1.98 -11.90
C ALA A 209 -9.21 -1.47 -10.58
N TYR A 210 -8.69 -0.24 -10.56
CA TYR A 210 -8.14 0.36 -9.34
C TYR A 210 -9.24 0.85 -8.40
N VAL A 211 -10.39 1.32 -8.91
CA VAL A 211 -11.56 1.61 -8.07
C VAL A 211 -11.96 0.37 -7.25
N ALA A 212 -12.14 -0.77 -7.92
CA ALA A 212 -12.47 -2.04 -7.25
C ALA A 212 -11.40 -2.44 -6.21
N LYS A 213 -10.11 -2.34 -6.58
CA LYS A 213 -8.98 -2.60 -5.69
C LYS A 213 -9.02 -1.73 -4.43
N TYR A 214 -9.23 -0.42 -4.58
CA TYR A 214 -9.17 0.51 -3.45
C TYR A 214 -10.40 0.38 -2.53
N ILE A 215 -11.57 0.03 -3.06
CA ILE A 215 -12.72 -0.36 -2.23
C ILE A 215 -12.35 -1.55 -1.33
N PHE A 216 -11.77 -2.61 -1.91
CA PHE A 216 -11.33 -3.77 -1.14
C PHE A 216 -10.25 -3.40 -0.11
N TYR A 217 -9.31 -2.51 -0.47
CA TYR A 217 -8.26 -2.06 0.44
C TYR A 217 -8.78 -1.28 1.64
N LEU A 218 -9.90 -0.57 1.54
CA LEU A 218 -10.52 0.09 2.71
C LEU A 218 -10.90 -0.94 3.78
N PHE A 219 -11.49 -2.06 3.40
CA PHE A 219 -11.82 -3.13 4.35
C PHE A 219 -10.56 -3.86 4.84
N ASN A 220 -9.63 -4.16 3.92
CA ASN A 220 -8.41 -4.86 4.28
C ASN A 220 -7.53 -4.06 5.26
N ALA A 221 -7.37 -2.75 5.05
CA ALA A 221 -6.56 -1.90 5.93
C ALA A 221 -7.15 -1.81 7.35
N LEU A 222 -8.47 -1.70 7.48
CA LEU A 222 -9.15 -1.74 8.77
C LEU A 222 -8.90 -3.06 9.50
N PHE A 223 -9.08 -4.19 8.82
CA PHE A 223 -8.83 -5.51 9.40
C PHE A 223 -7.36 -5.73 9.74
N ALA A 224 -6.45 -5.30 8.87
CA ALA A 224 -5.02 -5.37 9.10
C ALA A 224 -4.62 -4.56 10.34
N TRP A 225 -5.18 -3.36 10.52
CA TRP A 225 -4.95 -2.54 11.71
C TRP A 225 -5.35 -3.29 12.99
N ILE A 226 -6.55 -3.89 13.02
CA ILE A 226 -7.03 -4.68 14.17
C ILE A 226 -6.12 -5.88 14.44
N VAL A 227 -5.78 -6.65 13.41
CA VAL A 227 -4.97 -7.87 13.54
C VAL A 227 -3.55 -7.56 13.96
N TRP A 228 -2.91 -6.53 13.38
CA TRP A 228 -1.55 -6.15 13.76
C TRP A 228 -1.46 -5.64 15.19
N HIS A 229 -2.50 -4.93 15.66
CA HIS A 229 -2.62 -4.54 17.06
C HIS A 229 -2.79 -5.74 18.00
N LYS A 230 -3.59 -6.73 17.61
CA LYS A 230 -3.75 -7.98 18.36
C LYS A 230 -2.42 -8.71 18.49
N VAL A 231 -1.76 -8.99 17.37
CA VAL A 231 -0.47 -9.72 17.33
C VAL A 231 0.60 -9.00 18.14
N ARG A 232 0.70 -7.67 18.01
CA ARG A 232 1.62 -6.86 18.83
C ARG A 232 1.35 -7.02 20.33
N ARG A 233 0.09 -6.92 20.74
CA ARG A 233 -0.30 -7.03 22.15
C ARG A 233 -0.05 -8.42 22.72
N GLU A 234 -0.25 -9.46 21.92
CA GLU A 234 0.04 -10.84 22.32
C GLU A 234 1.54 -11.03 22.55
N ALA A 235 2.39 -10.51 21.65
CA ALA A 235 3.85 -10.55 21.82
C ALA A 235 4.37 -9.67 22.98
N GLU A 236 3.67 -8.60 23.36
CA GLU A 236 3.99 -7.78 24.55
C GLU A 236 3.66 -8.50 25.87
N VAL A 237 2.71 -9.44 25.85
CA VAL A 237 2.27 -10.23 27.02
C VAL A 237 3.04 -11.54 27.17
N GLU A 238 3.78 -11.97 26.13
CA GLU A 238 4.70 -13.11 26.17
C GLU A 238 6.19 -12.75 26.48
N PRO A 239 6.57 -12.05 27.57
CA PRO A 239 7.98 -12.02 27.98
C PRO A 239 8.26 -13.08 29.06
N ILE A 240 9.22 -13.98 28.80
CA ILE A 240 10.00 -14.77 29.78
C ILE A 240 9.23 -15.93 30.49
N ASN A 241 8.81 -16.97 29.78
CA ASN A 241 8.64 -18.30 30.40
C ASN A 241 9.69 -19.33 29.93
N ASP A 242 10.49 -18.97 28.93
CA ASP A 242 11.47 -19.87 28.30
C ASP A 242 12.92 -19.68 28.82
N GLN A 243 13.09 -19.03 29.97
CA GLN A 243 14.37 -19.03 30.72
C GLN A 243 14.35 -20.02 31.90
N SER A 244 13.34 -20.89 32.01
CA SER A 244 13.23 -21.87 33.10
C SER A 244 13.78 -23.27 32.78
N LEU A 245 14.41 -23.48 31.62
CA LEU A 245 14.98 -24.79 31.23
C LEU A 245 16.44 -24.72 30.72
N SER A 246 17.28 -23.97 31.42
CA SER A 246 18.73 -24.26 31.44
C SER A 246 19.24 -24.17 32.89
N LYS A 247 19.04 -25.26 33.62
CA LYS A 247 19.93 -25.65 34.73
C LYS A 247 20.85 -26.75 34.20
#